data_AF-A0A9X1GJ26-F1
#
_entry.id   AF-A0A9X1GJ26-F1
#
_cell.length_a   1.000
_cell.length_b   1.000
_cell.length_c   1.000
_cell.angle_alpha   90.00
_cell.angle_beta   90.00
_cell.angle_gamma   90.00
#
_symmetry.space_group_name_H-M   'P 1'
#
loop_
_entity.id
_entity.type
_entity.pdbx_description
1 polymer ?
#
loop_
_entity_poly.entity_id
_entity_poly.type
_entity_poly.pdbx_seq_one_letter_code
_entity_poly.pdbx_strand_id
1 'polypeptide(L)' 'MTDNIKRSKGKFDYLAETRDWGAATTEERCKKLARGKGKRLVEIIDTETGDLPIICIFEDYPDE' A
#
# COMPACT_ATOMS: atom_id res chain seq x y z
N MET A 1 -5.78 -18.02 1.92
CA MET A 1 -6.31 -16.99 1.00
C MET A 1 -5.14 -16.11 0.58
N THR A 2 -4.56 -16.38 -0.59
CA THR A 2 -3.51 -15.54 -1.15
C THR A 2 -4.19 -14.29 -1.68
N ASP A 3 -4.26 -13.27 -0.82
CA ASP A 3 -4.60 -11.94 -1.28
C ASP A 3 -3.57 -11.55 -2.34
N ASN A 4 -4.01 -11.13 -3.53
CA ASN A 4 -3.16 -10.75 -4.67
C ASN A 4 -2.42 -9.41 -4.42
N ILE A 5 -1.92 -9.23 -3.20
CA ILE A 5 -1.09 -8.11 -2.77
C ILE A 5 0.36 -8.51 -2.93
N LYS A 6 1.08 -7.74 -3.75
CA LYS A 6 2.53 -7.79 -3.84
C LYS A 6 3.14 -7.29 -2.53
N ARG A 7 4.10 -8.02 -1.97
CA ARG A 7 4.83 -7.61 -0.76
C ARG A 7 6.29 -7.46 -1.11
N SER A 8 6.89 -6.35 -0.72
CA SER A 8 8.30 -6.05 -1.00
C SER A 8 8.93 -5.34 0.18
N LYS A 9 10.26 -5.42 0.28
CA LYS A 9 11.05 -4.69 1.28
C LYS A 9 12.01 -3.74 0.58
N GLY A 10 12.22 -2.55 1.14
CA GLY A 10 13.22 -1.60 0.66
C GLY A 10 12.75 -0.16 0.57
N LYS A 11 13.53 0.67 -0.13
CA LYS A 11 13.22 2.10 -0.29
C LYS A 11 12.01 2.31 -1.19
N PHE A 12 11.18 3.29 -0.82
CA PHE A 12 10.04 3.73 -1.61
C PHE A 12 10.28 5.16 -2.11
N ASP A 13 10.32 5.33 -3.44
CA ASP A 13 10.45 6.64 -4.09
C ASP A 13 9.08 7.26 -4.32
N TYR A 14 8.57 7.94 -3.29
CA TYR A 14 7.25 8.60 -3.33
C TYR A 14 7.12 9.70 -4.40
N LEU A 15 8.25 10.24 -4.88
CA LEU A 15 8.28 11.23 -5.97
C LEU A 15 8.12 10.60 -7.36
N ALA A 16 8.52 9.34 -7.52
CA ALA A 16 8.42 8.61 -8.78
C ALA A 16 7.15 7.74 -8.86
N GLU A 17 6.50 7.48 -7.71
CA GLU A 17 5.26 6.71 -7.67
C GLU A 17 4.09 7.53 -8.20
N THR A 18 3.38 6.96 -9.18
CA THR A 18 2.24 7.59 -9.85
C THR A 18 0.90 7.03 -9.35
N ARG A 19 0.91 5.85 -8.72
CA ARG A 19 -0.27 5.22 -8.12
C ARG A 19 -0.65 5.93 -6.82
N ASP A 20 -1.90 5.76 -6.39
CA ASP A 20 -2.33 6.26 -5.08
C ASP A 20 -1.63 5.45 -3.98
N TRP A 21 -1.07 6.13 -2.99
CA TRP A 21 -0.34 5.48 -1.91
C TRP A 21 -0.63 6.13 -0.56
N GLY A 22 -0.26 5.43 0.50
CA GLY A 22 -0.32 5.93 1.88
C GLY A 22 0.72 5.26 2.76
N ALA A 23 1.03 5.88 3.89
CA ALA A 23 1.95 5.32 4.88
C ALA A 23 1.17 4.81 6.11
N ALA A 24 1.64 3.72 6.70
CA ALA A 24 0.99 3.03 7.79
C ALA A 24 2.01 2.39 8.75
N THR A 25 1.55 2.10 9.97
CA THR A 25 2.34 1.35 10.96
C THR A 25 2.27 -0.17 10.75
N THR A 26 1.22 -0.67 10.07
CA THR A 26 0.95 -2.11 9.90
C THR A 26 0.18 -2.40 8.60
N GLU A 27 0.29 -3.63 8.09
CA GLU A 27 -0.49 -4.10 6.93
C GLU A 27 -2.01 -3.98 7.13
N GLU A 28 -2.50 -4.21 8.35
CA GLU A 28 -3.94 -4.08 8.65
C GLU A 28 -4.43 -2.65 8.44
N ARG A 29 -3.60 -1.64 8.76
CA ARG A 29 -3.94 -0.26 8.47
C ARG A 29 -3.98 0.02 6.97
N CYS A 30 -3.09 -0.57 6.17
CA CYS A 30 -3.19 -0.49 4.71
C CYS A 30 -4.55 -0.99 4.19
N LYS A 31 -5.04 -2.11 4.72
CA LYS A 31 -6.36 -2.65 4.34
C LYS A 31 -7.50 -1.71 4.73
N LYS A 32 -7.41 -1.07 5.90
CA LYS A 32 -8.41 -0.08 6.34
C LYS A 32 -8.37 1.18 5.47
N LEU A 33 -7.18 1.66 5.09
CA LEU A 33 -7.00 2.80 4.20
C LEU A 33 -7.58 2.53 2.81
N ALA A 34 -7.31 1.35 2.24
CA ALA A 34 -7.87 0.93 0.95
C ALA A 34 -9.41 0.96 0.99
N ARG A 35 -10.02 0.35 2.02
CA ARG A 35 -11.48 0.37 2.22
C ARG A 35 -12.03 1.78 2.38
N GLY A 36 -11.35 2.65 3.13
CA GLY A 36 -11.77 4.04 3.32
C GLY A 36 -11.66 4.89 2.05
N LYS A 37 -10.71 4.57 1.17
CA LYS A 37 -10.53 5.20 -0.14
C LYS A 37 -11.46 4.65 -1.22
N GLY A 38 -12.16 3.54 -0.96
CA GLY A 38 -12.89 2.81 -2.01
C GLY A 38 -11.96 2.23 -3.07
N LYS A 39 -10.72 1.91 -2.71
CA LYS A 39 -9.68 1.40 -3.61
C LYS A 39 -9.20 0.01 -3.17
N ARG A 40 -8.54 -0.69 -4.08
CA ARG A 40 -7.92 -1.98 -3.81
C ARG A 40 -6.48 -1.80 -3.34
N LEU A 41 -6.09 -2.49 -2.27
CA LEU A 41 -4.69 -2.62 -1.88
C LEU A 41 -4.01 -3.62 -2.82
N VAL A 42 -2.94 -3.20 -3.49
CA VAL A 42 -2.24 -4.02 -4.50
C VAL A 42 -0.80 -4.30 -4.16
N GLU A 43 -0.15 -3.40 -3.40
CA GLU A 43 1.24 -3.56 -3.01
C GLU A 43 1.49 -3.01 -1.61
N ILE A 44 2.33 -3.71 -0.86
CA ILE A 44 2.80 -3.34 0.47
C ILE A 44 4.33 -3.33 0.41
N ILE A 45 4.93 -2.20 0.78
CA ILE A 45 6.38 -2.02 0.82
C ILE A 45 6.79 -1.74 2.25
N ASP A 46 7.58 -2.63 2.84
CA ASP A 46 8.18 -2.40 4.16
C ASP A 46 9.52 -1.70 3.99
N THR A 47 9.57 -0.45 4.43
CA THR A 47 10.77 0.39 4.38
C THR A 47 11.69 0.19 5.59
N GLU A 48 11.23 -0.57 6.60
CA GLU A 48 11.93 -0.88 7.86
C GLU A 48 12.49 0.38 8.57
N THR A 49 11.98 1.58 8.24
CA THR A 49 12.53 2.87 8.66
C THR A 49 11.42 3.87 9.00
N GLY A 50 11.56 4.55 10.14
CA GLY A 50 10.65 5.62 10.59
C GLY A 50 9.40 5.14 11.34
N ASP A 51 8.56 6.08 11.77
CA ASP A 51 7.35 5.80 12.55
C ASP A 51 6.22 5.16 11.73
N LEU A 52 6.27 5.29 10.41
CA LEU A 52 5.31 4.71 9.45
C LEU A 52 6.06 3.86 8.41
N PRO A 53 6.62 2.70 8.82
CA PRO A 53 7.54 1.93 7.98
C PRO A 53 6.84 1.24 6.81
N ILE A 54 5.52 1.11 6.83
CA ILE A 54 4.77 0.38 5.80
C ILE A 54 4.15 1.36 4.81
N ILE A 55 4.50 1.21 3.53
CA ILE A 55 3.85 1.91 2.42
C ILE A 55 2.80 0.99 1.81
N CYS A 56 1.62 1.55 1.58
CA CYS A 56 0.46 0.90 1.00
C CYS A 56 0.22 1.52 -0.38
N ILE A 57 0.20 0.70 -1.43
CA ILE A 57 -0.15 1.16 -2.78
C ILE A 57 -1.56 0.69 -3.13
N PHE A 58 -2.34 1.62 -3.67
CA PHE A 58 -3.72 1.42 -4.02
C PHE A 58 -3.93 1.62 -5.51
N GLU A 59 -4.83 0.82 -6.07
CA GLU A 59 -5.35 0.99 -7.42
C GLU A 59 -6.87 1.04 -7.36
N ASP A 60 -7.46 1.72 -8.35
CA ASP A 60 -8.90 1.67 -8.55
C ASP A 60 -9.34 0.23 -8.85
N TYR A 61 -10.58 -0.08 -8.51
CA TYR A 61 -11.14 -1.36 -8.94
C TYR A 61 -11.23 -1.33 -10.47
N PRO A 62 -10.83 -2.40 -11.17
CA PRO A 62 -11.06 -2.46 -12.60
C PRO A 62 -12.57 -2.28 -12.83
N ASP A 63 -12.95 -1.26 -13.60
CA ASP A 63 -14.30 -1.16 -14.16
C ASP A 63 -14.59 -2.50 -14.87
N GLU A 64 -15.65 -3.18 -14.44
CA GLU A 64 -16.10 -4.44 -15.05
C GLU A 64 -16.44 -4.27 -16.54
#